data_AF-A0A832KIX6-F1
#
_entry.id   AF-A0A832KIX6-F1
#
_cell.length_a   1.000
_cell.length_b   1.000
_cell.length_c   1.000
_cell.angle_alpha   90.00
_cell.angle_beta   90.00
_cell.angle_gamma   90.00
#
_symmetry.space_group_name_H-M   'P 1'
#
loop_
_entity.id
_entity.type
_entity.pdbx_description
1 polymer ?
#
loop_
_entity_poly.entity_id
_entity_poly.type
_entity_poly.pdbx_seq_one_letter_code
_entity_poly.pdbx_strand_id
1 'polypeptide(L)'
;MDRDNQENKCRKILAILVLLLCAGQLLHATIVLETPQTEVKVVVTDRMGERSELPFSARILPLCSILISAKHKGSGLLKITHSPLHNEFERVNYTLLCDVMEGALPDTLSYTCDSAIPLIIPLTRISIELDKPLQGDRSSYTSEVYLHLRLDL
;
A
#
# COMPACT_ATOMS: atom_id res chain seq x y z
N MET A 1 40.92 29.30 -13.23
CA MET A 1 39.62 29.26 -13.92
C MET A 1 38.94 27.90 -13.68
N ASP A 2 38.92 27.42 -12.44
CA ASP A 2 38.52 26.03 -12.12
C ASP A 2 37.72 25.87 -10.81
N ARG A 3 37.83 26.84 -9.89
CA ARG A 3 37.16 26.81 -8.59
C ARG A 3 35.64 26.98 -8.69
N ASP A 4 35.20 27.93 -9.53
CA ASP A 4 33.78 28.20 -9.76
C ASP A 4 33.07 27.04 -10.46
N ASN A 5 33.78 26.31 -11.32
CA ASN A 5 33.24 25.13 -12.01
C ASN A 5 33.05 23.95 -11.04
N GLN A 6 33.97 23.79 -10.08
CA GLN A 6 33.92 22.74 -9.06
C GLN A 6 32.83 23.02 -8.01
N GLU A 7 32.67 24.26 -7.59
CA GLU A 7 31.60 24.67 -6.67
C GLU A 7 30.21 24.45 -7.28
N ASN A 8 30.06 24.77 -8.57
CA ASN A 8 28.80 24.58 -9.30
C ASN A 8 28.46 23.08 -9.50
N LYS A 9 29.48 22.22 -9.67
CA LYS A 9 29.29 20.75 -9.73
C LYS A 9 28.85 20.19 -8.38
N CYS A 10 29.50 20.59 -7.27
CA CYS A 10 29.13 20.15 -5.93
C CYS A 10 27.69 20.57 -5.57
N ARG A 11 27.29 21.79 -5.94
CA ARG A 11 25.93 22.30 -5.69
C ARG A 11 24.86 21.54 -6.47
N LYS A 12 25.14 21.14 -7.71
CA LYS A 12 24.25 20.29 -8.53
C LYS A 12 24.14 18.87 -7.96
N ILE A 13 25.25 18.27 -7.53
CA ILE A 13 25.25 16.95 -6.91
C ILE A 13 24.44 16.97 -5.60
N LEU A 14 24.63 18.00 -4.77
CA LEU A 14 23.86 18.18 -3.54
C LEU A 14 22.36 18.35 -3.82
N ALA A 15 21.99 19.14 -4.83
CA ALA A 15 20.60 19.31 -5.24
C ALA A 15 19.97 18.00 -5.74
N ILE A 16 20.71 17.19 -6.49
CA ILE A 16 20.25 15.87 -6.96
C ILE A 16 20.10 14.90 -5.78
N LEU A 17 21.03 14.91 -4.83
CA LEU A 17 20.95 14.10 -3.60
C LEU A 17 19.74 14.50 -2.75
N VAL A 18 19.49 15.79 -2.59
CA VAL A 18 18.30 16.32 -1.88
C VAL A 18 17.03 15.95 -2.63
N LEU A 19 16.99 16.05 -3.96
CA LEU A 19 15.84 15.61 -4.78
C LEU A 19 15.58 14.10 -4.67
N LEU A 20 16.63 13.28 -4.64
CA LEU A 20 16.54 11.82 -4.44
C LEU A 20 16.12 11.46 -3.01
N LEU A 21 16.54 12.24 -2.00
CA LEU A 21 16.11 12.10 -0.60
C LEU A 21 14.66 12.56 -0.39
N CYS A 22 14.19 13.55 -1.17
CA CYS A 22 12.80 14.03 -1.16
C CYS A 22 11.85 13.16 -1.99
N ALA A 23 12.37 12.31 -2.88
CA ALA A 23 11.61 11.26 -3.53
C ALA A 23 11.38 10.12 -2.52
N GLY A 24 10.67 10.41 -1.44
CA GLY A 24 10.13 9.40 -0.55
C GLY A 24 9.37 8.37 -1.40
N GLN A 25 9.61 7.09 -1.10
CA GLN A 25 8.96 5.97 -1.76
C GLN A 25 7.46 6.01 -1.46
N LEU A 26 6.73 6.86 -2.18
CA LEU A 26 5.28 6.83 -2.19
C LEU A 26 4.91 5.52 -2.87
N LEU A 27 4.45 4.54 -2.09
CA LEU A 27 3.86 3.31 -2.61
C LEU A 27 2.63 3.72 -3.44
N HIS A 28 2.83 3.91 -4.74
CA HIS A 28 1.78 4.13 -5.71
C HIS A 28 1.90 3.07 -6.78
N ALA A 29 0.93 2.16 -6.82
CA ALA A 29 0.87 1.12 -7.81
C ALA A 29 -0.53 1.11 -8.44
N THR A 30 -0.59 1.12 -9.77
CA THR A 30 -1.83 0.92 -10.50
C THR A 30 -1.62 -0.23 -11.47
N ILE A 31 -2.44 -1.28 -11.35
CA ILE A 31 -2.47 -2.42 -12.27
C ILE A 31 -3.80 -2.36 -12.99
N VAL A 32 -3.76 -2.35 -14.32
CA VAL A 32 -4.96 -2.38 -15.16
C VAL A 32 -4.91 -3.61 -16.06
N LEU A 33 -5.92 -4.45 -15.97
CA LEU A 33 -6.14 -5.59 -16.84
C LEU A 33 -7.36 -5.30 -17.70
N GLU A 34 -7.14 -5.11 -19.00
CA GLU A 34 -8.19 -4.78 -19.96
C GLU A 34 -8.30 -5.86 -21.03
N THR A 35 -9.52 -6.31 -21.26
CA THR A 35 -9.92 -7.16 -22.36
C THR A 35 -11.24 -6.61 -22.94
N PRO A 36 -11.65 -7.02 -24.15
CA PRO A 36 -12.91 -6.53 -24.74
C PRO A 36 -14.17 -6.76 -23.88
N GLN A 37 -14.12 -7.71 -22.94
CA GLN A 37 -15.26 -8.10 -22.09
C GLN A 37 -15.04 -7.84 -20.60
N THR A 38 -13.85 -7.42 -20.19
CA THR A 38 -13.49 -7.27 -18.78
C THR A 38 -12.45 -6.17 -18.59
N GLU A 39 -12.74 -5.24 -17.68
CA GLU A 39 -11.82 -4.20 -17.23
C GLU A 39 -11.66 -4.31 -15.72
N VAL A 40 -10.42 -4.47 -15.25
CA VAL A 40 -10.09 -4.45 -13.83
C VAL A 40 -8.98 -3.46 -13.58
N LYS A 41 -9.20 -2.56 -12.63
CA LYS A 41 -8.22 -1.58 -12.17
C LYS A 41 -8.01 -1.74 -10.68
N VAL A 42 -6.79 -2.02 -10.27
CA VAL A 42 -6.34 -2.04 -8.87
C VAL A 42 -5.43 -0.84 -8.65
N VAL A 43 -5.78 0.03 -7.70
CA VAL A 43 -4.96 1.18 -7.30
C VAL A 43 -4.58 1.00 -5.83
N VAL A 44 -3.27 1.03 -5.55
CA VAL A 44 -2.71 1.03 -4.20
C VAL A 44 -2.05 2.38 -3.98
N THR A 45 -2.43 3.06 -2.89
CA THR A 45 -1.85 4.34 -2.49
C THR A 45 -1.37 4.28 -1.05
N ASP A 46 -0.14 4.72 -0.83
CA ASP A 46 0.49 4.80 0.49
C ASP A 46 -0.26 5.73 1.45
N ARG A 47 -0.11 5.47 2.75
CA ARG A 47 -0.62 6.31 3.83
C ARG A 47 0.48 6.70 4.83
N MET A 48 1.76 6.77 4.41
CA MET A 48 2.85 7.12 5.33
C MET A 48 2.70 8.47 6.03
N GLY A 49 2.11 9.47 5.37
CA GLY A 49 1.86 10.78 6.01
C GLY A 49 1.04 10.64 7.30
N GLU A 50 -0.02 9.84 7.27
CA GLU A 50 -0.86 9.56 8.46
C GLU A 50 -0.09 8.76 9.52
N ARG A 51 0.87 7.91 9.10
CA ARG A 51 1.69 7.10 10.01
C ARG A 51 2.73 7.94 10.76
N SER A 52 3.31 8.95 10.11
CA SER A 52 4.37 9.77 10.71
C SER A 52 3.91 10.62 11.89
N GLU A 53 2.61 10.91 11.98
CA GLU A 53 2.04 11.73 13.06
C GLU A 53 1.73 10.93 14.33
N LEU A 54 1.84 9.59 14.29
CA LEU A 54 1.45 8.72 15.39
C LEU A 54 2.58 8.49 16.41
N PRO A 55 2.28 8.49 17.73
CA PRO A 55 3.27 8.23 18.77
C PRO A 55 3.85 6.82 18.63
N PHE A 56 5.11 6.59 19.03
CA PHE A 56 5.79 5.28 18.93
C PHE A 56 5.01 4.12 19.58
N SER A 57 4.24 4.41 20.63
CA SER A 57 3.38 3.45 21.33
C SER A 57 2.11 3.04 20.56
N ALA A 58 1.80 3.69 19.44
CA ALA A 58 0.63 3.38 18.63
C ALA A 58 0.66 1.93 18.13
N ARG A 59 -0.43 1.21 18.39
CA ARG A 59 -0.65 -0.16 17.92
C ARG A 59 -1.38 -0.22 16.60
N ILE A 60 -2.14 0.82 16.26
CA ILE A 60 -2.81 0.92 14.98
C ILE A 60 -1.99 1.84 14.09
N LEU A 61 -1.52 1.34 12.96
CA LEU A 61 -0.72 2.09 12.01
C LEU A 61 -1.41 2.12 10.63
N PRO A 62 -1.57 3.28 9.99
CA PRO A 62 -2.06 3.38 8.62
C PRO A 62 -1.12 2.63 7.66
N LEU A 63 -1.68 1.78 6.80
CA LEU A 63 -0.93 1.01 5.82
C LEU A 63 -1.01 1.63 4.43
N CYS A 64 -2.15 1.48 3.78
CA CYS A 64 -2.39 1.94 2.41
C CYS A 64 -3.90 2.05 2.16
N SER A 65 -4.27 2.57 1.00
CA SER A 65 -5.63 2.49 0.46
C SER A 65 -5.60 1.62 -0.78
N ILE A 66 -6.53 0.67 -0.89
CA ILE A 66 -6.69 -0.20 -2.06
C ILE A 66 -8.05 0.10 -2.70
N LEU A 67 -8.05 0.54 -3.95
CA LEU A 67 -9.28 0.72 -4.72
C LEU A 67 -9.29 -0.32 -5.84
N ILE A 68 -10.33 -1.15 -5.89
CA ILE A 68 -10.52 -2.09 -6.98
C ILE A 68 -11.78 -1.69 -7.72
N SER A 69 -11.64 -1.43 -9.01
CA SER A 69 -12.75 -1.25 -9.94
C SER A 69 -12.76 -2.42 -10.90
N ALA A 70 -13.87 -3.12 -11.01
CA ALA A 70 -14.01 -4.26 -11.90
C ALA A 70 -15.31 -4.13 -12.70
N LYS A 71 -15.19 -4.10 -14.02
CA LYS A 71 -16.29 -4.25 -14.98
C LYS A 71 -16.12 -5.59 -15.66
N HIS A 72 -16.70 -6.62 -15.08
CA HIS A 72 -16.76 -7.96 -15.68
C HIS A 72 -18.12 -8.56 -15.36
N LYS A 73 -18.64 -9.41 -16.24
CA LYS A 73 -19.85 -10.17 -15.94
C LYS A 73 -19.45 -11.39 -15.12
N GLY A 74 -20.07 -11.59 -13.96
CA GLY A 74 -19.84 -12.78 -13.15
C GLY A 74 -19.50 -12.45 -11.71
N SER A 75 -18.73 -13.33 -11.09
CA SER A 75 -18.30 -13.20 -9.70
C SER A 75 -16.79 -13.29 -9.58
N GLY A 76 -16.23 -12.84 -8.47
CA GLY A 76 -14.80 -12.91 -8.25
C GLY A 76 -14.47 -13.07 -6.79
N LEU A 77 -13.20 -13.40 -6.56
CA LEU A 77 -12.62 -13.55 -5.25
C LEU A 77 -11.40 -12.64 -5.15
N LEU A 78 -11.34 -11.92 -4.05
CA LEU A 78 -10.21 -11.12 -3.65
C LEU A 78 -9.63 -11.72 -2.38
N LYS A 79 -8.36 -12.10 -2.42
CA LYS A 79 -7.64 -12.62 -1.25
C LYS A 79 -6.45 -11.72 -0.97
N ILE A 80 -6.28 -11.35 0.30
CA ILE A 80 -5.11 -10.61 0.77
C ILE A 80 -4.34 -11.51 1.71
N THR A 81 -3.06 -11.71 1.42
CA THR A 81 -2.16 -12.46 2.29
C THR A 81 -0.97 -11.60 2.65
N HIS A 82 -0.52 -11.68 3.89
CA HIS A 82 0.59 -10.87 4.36
C HIS A 82 1.52 -11.65 5.29
N SER A 83 2.79 -11.25 5.31
CA SER A 83 3.73 -11.70 6.34
C SER A 83 3.58 -10.88 7.62
N PRO A 84 4.12 -11.34 8.77
CA PRO A 84 4.37 -10.47 9.91
C PRO A 84 5.34 -9.34 9.56
N LEU A 85 5.27 -8.23 10.29
CA LEU A 85 6.32 -7.21 10.22
C LEU A 85 7.61 -7.79 10.81
N HIS A 86 8.74 -7.50 10.19
CA HIS A 86 10.03 -7.97 10.66
C HIS A 86 11.14 -6.97 10.40
N ASN A 87 12.15 -6.97 11.27
CA ASN A 87 13.44 -6.35 11.05
C ASN A 87 14.55 -7.35 11.44
N GLU A 88 15.79 -6.88 11.58
CA GLU A 88 16.93 -7.74 11.96
C GLU A 88 16.79 -8.36 13.37
N PHE A 89 15.97 -7.79 14.25
CA PHE A 89 15.94 -8.12 15.67
C PHE A 89 14.66 -8.82 16.12
N GLU A 90 13.52 -8.53 15.48
CA GLU A 90 12.25 -9.11 15.89
C GLU A 90 11.23 -9.28 14.77
N ARG A 91 10.19 -10.04 15.10
CA ARG A 91 8.97 -10.20 14.31
C ARG A 91 7.76 -9.75 15.14
N VAL A 92 6.82 -9.08 14.49
CA VAL A 92 5.60 -8.51 15.08
C VAL A 92 4.42 -8.91 14.22
N ASN A 93 3.47 -9.67 14.78
CA ASN A 93 2.28 -10.02 14.04
C ASN A 93 1.32 -8.85 14.01
N TYR A 94 0.49 -8.82 12.98
CA TYR A 94 -0.55 -7.81 12.86
C TYR A 94 -1.77 -8.36 12.15
N THR A 95 -2.89 -7.70 12.36
CA THR A 95 -4.15 -7.94 11.64
C THR A 95 -4.44 -6.75 10.74
N LEU A 96 -4.98 -6.99 9.55
CA LEU A 96 -5.45 -5.95 8.66
C LEU A 96 -6.81 -5.45 9.12
N LEU A 97 -6.97 -4.13 9.25
CA LEU A 97 -8.23 -3.45 9.52
C LEU A 97 -8.64 -2.65 8.29
N CYS A 98 -9.96 -2.59 8.02
CA CYS A 98 -10.52 -1.78 6.95
C CYS A 98 -11.65 -0.90 7.50
N ASP A 99 -11.49 0.42 7.36
CA ASP A 99 -12.45 1.40 7.87
C ASP A 99 -13.87 1.18 7.29
N VAL A 100 -13.97 0.80 6.01
CA VAL A 100 -15.27 0.56 5.33
C VAL A 100 -16.00 -0.67 5.90
N MET A 101 -15.26 -1.65 6.39
CA MET A 101 -15.82 -2.86 6.98
C MET A 101 -16.05 -2.74 8.48
N GLU A 102 -15.70 -1.60 9.08
CA GLU A 102 -15.76 -1.35 10.52
C GLU A 102 -15.07 -2.45 11.36
N GLY A 103 -13.97 -3.02 10.86
CA GLY A 103 -13.31 -4.11 11.54
C GLY A 103 -12.17 -4.79 10.78
N ALA A 104 -11.89 -6.03 11.17
CA ALA A 104 -10.87 -6.86 10.55
C ALA A 104 -11.22 -7.15 9.09
N LEU A 105 -10.24 -6.97 8.21
CA LEU A 105 -10.35 -7.32 6.82
C LEU A 105 -10.38 -8.86 6.71
N PRO A 106 -11.40 -9.46 6.07
CA PRO A 106 -11.44 -10.90 5.91
C PRO A 106 -10.36 -11.38 4.95
N ASP A 107 -9.88 -12.61 5.16
CA ASP A 107 -8.89 -13.24 4.29
C ASP A 107 -9.38 -13.33 2.84
N THR A 108 -10.69 -13.43 2.62
CA THR A 108 -11.30 -13.55 1.29
C THR A 108 -12.57 -12.73 1.21
N LEU A 109 -12.66 -11.90 0.19
CA LEU A 109 -13.83 -11.09 -0.15
C LEU A 109 -14.38 -11.54 -1.50
N SER A 110 -15.63 -11.98 -1.51
CA SER A 110 -16.34 -12.34 -2.74
C SER A 110 -17.11 -11.13 -3.28
N TYR A 111 -17.19 -11.00 -4.59
CA TYR A 111 -17.99 -9.94 -5.21
C TYR A 111 -18.67 -10.42 -6.49
N THR A 112 -19.69 -9.70 -6.93
CA THR A 112 -20.45 -10.00 -8.15
C THR A 112 -20.68 -8.71 -8.91
N CYS A 113 -20.44 -8.72 -10.22
CA CYS A 113 -20.58 -7.54 -11.07
C CYS A 113 -21.43 -7.89 -12.29
N ASP A 114 -22.33 -6.98 -12.65
CA ASP A 114 -23.00 -7.01 -13.95
C ASP A 114 -22.26 -6.07 -14.91
N SER A 115 -22.06 -6.53 -16.14
CA SER A 115 -21.25 -5.88 -17.19
C SER A 115 -21.64 -4.44 -17.54
N ALA A 116 -22.82 -3.99 -17.11
CA ALA A 116 -23.34 -2.66 -17.40
C ALA A 116 -22.62 -1.53 -16.65
N ILE A 117 -22.13 -1.77 -15.42
CA ILE A 117 -21.50 -0.74 -14.57
C ILE A 117 -20.30 -1.35 -13.84
N PRO A 118 -19.12 -0.70 -13.84
CA PRO A 118 -17.99 -1.15 -13.01
C PRO A 118 -18.37 -1.19 -11.52
N LEU A 119 -18.19 -2.34 -10.87
CA LEU A 119 -18.28 -2.43 -9.43
C LEU A 119 -16.99 -1.88 -8.81
N ILE A 120 -17.14 -0.91 -7.91
CA ILE A 120 -16.05 -0.41 -7.08
C ILE A 120 -16.10 -1.17 -5.75
N ILE A 121 -15.02 -1.87 -5.41
CA ILE A 121 -14.80 -2.48 -4.09
C ILE A 121 -13.86 -1.53 -3.34
N PRO A 122 -14.39 -0.69 -2.44
CA PRO A 122 -13.59 0.27 -1.70
C PRO A 122 -12.92 -0.42 -0.51
N LEU A 123 -11.80 -1.10 -0.74
CA LEU A 123 -10.87 -1.45 0.34
C LEU A 123 -10.03 -0.23 0.74
N THR A 124 -10.72 0.86 1.02
CA THR A 124 -10.08 2.13 1.33
C THR A 124 -9.63 2.15 2.78
N ARG A 125 -8.55 2.90 3.03
CA ARG A 125 -7.99 3.13 4.37
C ARG A 125 -7.70 1.84 5.16
N ILE A 126 -6.89 0.96 4.58
CA ILE A 126 -6.37 -0.20 5.30
C ILE A 126 -5.35 0.26 6.35
N SER A 127 -5.50 -0.27 7.55
CA SER A 127 -4.59 -0.08 8.68
C SER A 127 -4.12 -1.44 9.19
N ILE A 128 -3.02 -1.47 9.93
CA ILE A 128 -2.57 -2.67 10.65
C ILE A 128 -2.79 -2.47 12.14
N GLU A 129 -3.29 -3.48 12.83
CA GLU A 129 -3.31 -3.57 14.28
C GLU A 129 -2.21 -4.53 14.74
N LEU A 130 -1.23 -3.99 15.46
CA LEU A 130 -0.07 -4.73 15.96
C LEU A 130 -0.40 -5.47 17.26
N ASP A 131 0.11 -6.70 17.39
CA ASP A 131 0.03 -7.47 18.64
C ASP A 131 0.77 -6.78 19.80
N LYS A 132 1.88 -6.09 19.49
CA LYS A 132 2.66 -5.23 20.39
C LYS A 132 3.22 -4.01 19.65
N PRO A 133 3.54 -2.90 20.36
CA PRO A 133 4.20 -1.75 19.75
C PRO A 133 5.57 -2.11 19.14
N LEU A 134 5.90 -1.48 18.01
CA LEU A 134 7.22 -1.61 17.37
C LEU A 134 8.32 -1.01 18.25
N GLN A 135 9.50 -1.64 18.24
CA GLN A 135 10.67 -1.16 18.96
C GLN A 135 11.63 -0.43 18.02
N GLY A 136 12.25 0.66 18.50
CA GLY A 136 13.20 1.42 17.69
C GLY A 136 12.56 2.12 16.49
N ASP A 137 13.28 2.15 15.37
CA ASP A 137 12.82 2.85 14.17
C ASP A 137 11.81 2.01 13.37
N ARG A 138 10.61 2.56 13.19
CA ARG A 138 9.52 1.96 12.41
C ARG A 138 9.89 1.75 10.95
N SER A 139 10.76 2.58 10.39
CA SER A 139 11.17 2.48 8.99
C SER A 139 12.01 1.23 8.69
N SER A 140 12.57 0.60 9.74
CA SER A 140 13.35 -0.63 9.64
C SER A 140 12.52 -1.89 9.43
N TYR A 141 11.21 -1.84 9.66
CA TYR A 141 10.34 -3.00 9.54
C TYR A 141 9.82 -3.15 8.12
N THR A 142 9.83 -4.38 7.63
CA THR A 142 9.28 -4.74 6.32
C THR A 142 8.21 -5.82 6.47
N SER A 143 7.28 -5.83 5.53
CA SER A 143 6.30 -6.90 5.37
C SER A 143 5.93 -7.01 3.90
N GLU A 144 5.68 -8.23 3.45
CA GLU A 144 5.15 -8.53 2.12
C GLU A 144 3.63 -8.63 2.21
N VAL A 145 2.94 -7.95 1.29
CA VAL A 145 1.48 -8.01 1.14
C VAL A 145 1.17 -8.39 -0.30
N TYR A 146 0.44 -9.48 -0.47
CA TYR A 146 0.01 -9.99 -1.76
C TYR A 146 -1.49 -9.83 -1.92
N LEU A 147 -1.89 -9.28 -3.07
CA LEU A 147 -3.26 -9.19 -3.51
C LEU A 147 -3.50 -10.23 -4.61
N HIS A 148 -4.35 -11.21 -4.34
CA HIS A 148 -4.75 -12.20 -5.32
C HIS A 148 -6.18 -11.87 -5.77
N LEU A 149 -6.34 -11.56 -7.05
CA LEU A 149 -7.63 -11.36 -7.67
C LEU A 149 -7.94 -12.52 -8.61
N ARG A 150 -9.10 -13.14 -8.41
CA ARG A 150 -9.65 -14.16 -9.29
C ARG A 150 -10.99 -13.68 -9.86
N LEU A 151 -11.14 -13.86 -11.17
CA LEU A 151 -12.34 -13.53 -11.92
C LEU A 151 -12.98 -14.84 -12.38
N ASP A 152 -14.23 -15.06 -12.02
CA ASP A 152 -15.03 -16.24 -12.38
C ASP A 152 -16.21 -15.78 -13.26
N LEU A 153 -16.32 -16.38 -14.45
CA LEU A 153 -17.38 -16.09 -15.43
C LEU A 153 -18.70 -16.78 -15.09
#